data_AF-B4H4U5-F1
#
_entry.id   AF-B4H4U5-F1
#
_cell.length_a   1.000
_cell.length_b   1.000
_cell.length_c   1.000
_cell.angle_alpha   90.00
_cell.angle_beta   90.00
_cell.angle_gamma   90.00
#
_symmetry.space_group_name_H-M   'P 1'
#
loop_
_entity.id
_entity.type
_entity.pdbx_description
1 polymer ?
#
loop_
_entity_poly.entity_id
_entity_poly.type
_entity_poly.pdbx_seq_one_letter_code
_entity_poly.pdbx_strand_id
1 'polypeptide(L)'
;MHCSWNCNWSWTLVWMSVLMLALVVQVRSEECGQEEFTKCAEPLEMLHLTPEFSIGPAKKEELDKLCHELRKGVRCIQSYTRRCMDLQQRNQFNKLYHGTNQFIRDLCNKGEFQEEYLKHVPCSEMAKKEFEVCATRYKETMVFLKPNKNQENPENGTLNENIKTICCSINELVDCSEMAARRICGNEAAKFTRELVDKYANSLTKTYCEDFTRNPGICRDEARNGGPGDLQQTSLVLLMTMTLVPLLVSSSRSSR
;
A
#
# COMPACT_ATOMS: atom_id res chain seq x y z
N MET A 1 37.54 42.83 -58.70
CA MET A 1 36.39 41.90 -58.74
C MET A 1 36.84 40.57 -58.15
N HIS A 2 36.78 40.37 -56.83
CA HIS A 2 37.10 39.07 -56.21
C HIS A 2 36.25 38.89 -54.96
N CYS A 3 35.03 38.36 -55.14
CA CYS A 3 34.29 37.70 -54.07
C CYS A 3 33.13 36.92 -54.69
N SER A 4 33.44 35.80 -55.36
CA SER A 4 32.42 34.89 -55.90
C SER A 4 32.57 33.46 -55.37
N TRP A 5 33.74 33.07 -54.85
CA TRP A 5 34.00 31.68 -54.44
C TRP A 5 33.99 31.44 -52.92
N ASN A 6 34.40 32.40 -52.09
CA ASN A 6 34.47 32.18 -50.63
C ASN A 6 33.12 32.24 -49.90
N CYS A 7 32.10 32.85 -50.51
CA CYS A 7 30.80 32.99 -49.85
C CYS A 7 30.10 31.63 -49.72
N ASN A 8 30.16 30.80 -50.77
CA ASN A 8 29.43 29.54 -50.82
C ASN A 8 29.93 28.53 -49.79
N TRP A 9 31.23 28.51 -49.50
CA TRP A 9 31.82 27.55 -48.56
C TRP A 9 31.43 27.85 -47.10
N SER A 10 31.33 29.13 -46.75
CA SER A 10 30.85 29.56 -45.43
C SER A 10 29.42 29.10 -45.17
N TRP A 11 28.52 29.23 -46.16
CA TRP A 11 27.15 28.76 -46.04
C TRP A 11 27.08 27.24 -45.92
N THR A 12 27.89 26.48 -46.69
CA THR A 12 27.91 25.02 -46.58
C THR A 12 28.36 24.52 -45.20
N LEU A 13 29.35 25.19 -44.57
CA LEU A 13 29.80 24.84 -43.22
C LEU A 13 28.75 25.15 -42.16
N VAL A 14 28.03 26.27 -42.28
CA VAL A 14 26.91 26.60 -41.41
C VAL A 14 25.80 25.55 -41.54
N TRP A 15 25.40 25.19 -42.76
CA TRP A 15 24.40 24.16 -43.00
C TRP A 15 24.81 22.80 -42.44
N MET A 16 26.07 22.38 -42.63
CA MET A 16 26.58 21.13 -42.06
C MET A 16 26.65 21.18 -40.54
N SER A 17 26.99 22.32 -39.93
CA SER A 17 26.98 22.48 -38.47
C SER A 17 25.56 22.42 -37.90
N VAL A 18 24.57 23.00 -38.59
CA VAL A 18 23.15 22.95 -38.21
C VAL A 18 22.60 21.52 -38.37
N LEU A 19 22.98 20.82 -39.45
CA LEU A 19 22.59 19.43 -39.68
C LEU A 19 23.20 18.49 -38.62
N MET A 20 24.46 18.68 -38.26
CA MET A 20 25.12 17.91 -37.20
C MET A 20 24.54 18.23 -35.81
N LEU A 21 24.22 19.49 -35.52
CA LEU A 21 23.51 19.85 -34.28
C LEU A 21 22.11 19.22 -34.23
N ALA A 22 21.38 19.18 -35.36
CA ALA A 22 20.09 18.50 -35.44
C ALA A 22 20.19 16.99 -35.23
N LEU A 23 21.27 16.35 -35.71
CA LEU A 23 21.52 14.90 -35.51
C LEU A 23 21.99 14.57 -34.07
N VAL A 24 22.69 15.49 -33.39
CA VAL A 24 23.12 15.30 -31.99
C VAL A 24 21.97 15.53 -31.00
N VAL A 25 20.92 16.25 -31.40
CA VAL A 25 19.73 16.54 -30.55
C VAL A 25 18.72 15.37 -30.48
N GLN A 26 18.95 14.25 -31.19
CA GLN A 26 18.28 12.99 -30.88
C GLN A 26 18.87 12.34 -29.61
N VAL A 27 18.90 13.10 -28.51
CA VAL A 27 18.66 12.51 -27.20
C VAL A 27 17.28 11.87 -27.33
N ARG A 28 17.21 10.54 -27.40
CA ARG A 28 15.95 9.84 -27.18
C ARG A 28 15.48 10.26 -25.80
N SER A 29 14.58 11.23 -25.75
CA SER A 29 13.72 11.46 -24.60
C SER A 29 12.98 10.15 -24.41
N GLU A 30 13.46 9.30 -23.51
CA GLU A 30 12.70 8.14 -23.07
C GLU A 30 11.44 8.69 -22.41
N GLU A 31 10.28 8.39 -22.98
CA GLU A 31 9.00 8.85 -22.45
C GLU A 31 8.70 8.11 -21.14
N CYS A 32 9.12 8.70 -20.03
CA CYS A 32 8.85 8.24 -18.68
C CYS A 32 7.39 8.50 -18.29
N GLY A 33 6.49 7.72 -18.89
CA GLY A 33 5.05 7.81 -18.67
C GLY A 33 4.58 6.96 -17.50
N GLN A 34 3.45 7.36 -16.89
CA GLN A 34 2.72 6.53 -15.94
C GLN A 34 2.25 5.21 -16.56
N GLU A 35 1.95 5.21 -17.86
CA GLU A 35 1.54 4.01 -18.59
C GLU A 35 2.63 2.92 -18.61
N GLU A 36 3.88 3.31 -18.81
CA GLU A 36 5.01 2.38 -18.79
C GLU A 36 5.15 1.74 -17.41
N PHE A 37 5.04 2.56 -16.36
CA PHE A 37 5.09 2.06 -14.99
C PHE A 37 3.95 1.08 -14.69
N THR A 38 2.71 1.42 -15.07
CA THR A 38 1.55 0.54 -14.89
C THR A 38 1.76 -0.81 -15.58
N LYS A 39 2.30 -0.82 -16.81
CA LYS A 39 2.66 -2.06 -17.53
C LYS A 39 3.72 -2.88 -16.78
N CYS A 40 4.69 -2.24 -16.14
CA CYS A 40 5.68 -2.93 -15.32
C CYS A 40 5.09 -3.51 -14.03
N ALA A 41 4.07 -2.86 -13.45
CA ALA A 41 3.43 -3.24 -12.19
C ALA A 41 2.32 -4.29 -12.36
N GLU A 42 1.74 -4.44 -13.55
CA GLU A 42 0.68 -5.41 -13.86
C GLU A 42 0.98 -6.85 -13.37
N PRO A 43 2.19 -7.43 -13.55
CA PRO A 43 2.47 -8.76 -13.01
C PRO A 43 2.47 -8.81 -11.48
N LEU A 44 2.71 -7.69 -10.80
CA LEU A 44 2.68 -7.58 -9.34
C LEU A 44 1.24 -7.36 -8.84
N GLU A 45 0.31 -6.93 -9.68
CA GLU A 45 -1.12 -6.93 -9.34
C GLU A 45 -1.64 -8.34 -9.08
N MET A 46 -1.02 -9.35 -9.72
CA MET A 46 -1.28 -10.73 -9.37
C MET A 46 -0.90 -11.04 -7.93
N LEU A 47 -0.04 -10.25 -7.28
CA LEU A 47 0.22 -10.38 -5.85
C LEU A 47 -0.85 -9.67 -5.01
N HIS A 48 -1.62 -8.74 -5.57
CA HIS A 48 -2.62 -7.99 -4.80
C HIS A 48 -3.62 -8.95 -4.17
N LEU A 49 -3.84 -8.78 -2.85
CA LEU A 49 -4.82 -9.50 -2.00
C LEU A 49 -6.25 -9.29 -2.52
N THR A 50 -6.52 -9.86 -3.68
CA THR A 50 -7.83 -9.93 -4.29
C THR A 50 -8.44 -11.26 -3.88
N PRO A 51 -9.77 -11.38 -3.86
CA PRO A 51 -10.44 -12.66 -3.62
C PRO A 51 -10.11 -13.70 -4.71
N GLU A 52 -9.55 -13.31 -5.85
CA GLU A 52 -9.04 -14.25 -6.87
C GLU A 52 -7.59 -14.64 -6.61
N PHE A 53 -6.92 -13.92 -5.69
CA PHE A 53 -5.56 -14.20 -5.28
C PHE A 53 -5.53 -15.33 -4.28
N SER A 54 -5.37 -16.51 -4.83
CA SER A 54 -4.82 -17.61 -4.09
C SER A 54 -3.40 -17.85 -4.60
N ILE A 55 -2.43 -17.11 -4.03
CA ILE A 55 -1.14 -17.75 -3.71
C ILE A 55 -1.39 -18.98 -2.83
N GLY A 56 -2.59 -19.21 -2.32
CA GLY A 56 -2.94 -20.42 -1.61
C GLY A 56 -2.51 -21.75 -2.26
N PRO A 57 -3.07 -22.15 -3.42
CA PRO A 57 -2.90 -23.51 -3.94
C PRO A 57 -1.93 -23.64 -5.12
N ALA A 58 -1.10 -22.64 -5.42
CA ALA A 58 -0.22 -22.73 -6.58
C ALA A 58 0.77 -23.89 -6.38
N LYS A 59 0.57 -24.96 -7.15
CA LYS A 59 1.49 -26.10 -7.18
C LYS A 59 2.81 -25.64 -7.76
N LYS A 60 3.87 -26.42 -7.56
CA LYS A 60 5.22 -26.06 -7.98
C LYS A 60 5.31 -25.57 -9.43
N GLU A 61 4.63 -26.24 -10.35
CA GLU A 61 4.65 -25.89 -11.78
C GLU A 61 3.93 -24.56 -12.07
N GLU A 62 2.88 -24.26 -11.32
CA GLU A 62 2.14 -22.99 -11.40
C GLU A 62 2.91 -21.86 -10.72
N LEU A 63 3.55 -22.16 -9.59
CA LEU A 63 4.44 -21.27 -8.87
C LEU A 63 5.62 -20.85 -9.75
N ASP A 64 6.23 -21.77 -10.50
CA ASP A 64 7.34 -21.46 -11.40
C ASP A 64 6.92 -20.48 -12.52
N LYS A 65 5.71 -20.65 -13.07
CA LYS A 65 5.14 -19.73 -14.07
C LYS A 65 4.85 -18.35 -13.45
N LEU A 66 4.22 -18.32 -12.28
CA LEU A 66 3.97 -17.09 -11.54
C LEU A 66 5.29 -16.35 -11.28
N CYS A 67 6.29 -17.06 -10.79
CA CYS A 67 7.61 -16.53 -10.50
C CYS A 67 8.36 -16.02 -11.74
N HIS A 68 8.08 -16.56 -12.93
CA HIS A 68 8.59 -16.00 -14.17
C HIS A 68 8.04 -14.58 -14.42
N GLU A 69 6.72 -14.41 -14.34
CA GLU A 69 6.06 -13.11 -14.56
C GLU A 69 6.41 -12.10 -13.47
N LEU A 70 6.45 -12.51 -12.19
CA LEU A 70 6.86 -11.65 -11.08
C LEU A 70 8.27 -11.10 -11.27
N ARG A 71 9.23 -11.97 -11.61
CA ARG A 71 10.62 -11.55 -11.87
C ARG A 71 10.73 -10.62 -13.06
N LYS A 72 9.89 -10.81 -14.09
CA LYS A 72 9.82 -9.93 -15.27
C LYS A 72 9.31 -8.54 -14.87
N GLY A 73 8.23 -8.45 -14.09
CA GLY A 73 7.71 -7.18 -13.54
C GLY A 73 8.76 -6.46 -12.69
N VAL A 74 9.40 -7.15 -11.75
CA VAL A 74 10.46 -6.57 -10.91
C VAL A 74 11.61 -6.00 -11.74
N ARG A 75 12.08 -6.73 -12.77
CA ARG A 75 13.12 -6.22 -13.68
C ARG A 75 12.67 -5.00 -14.47
N CYS A 76 11.42 -4.97 -14.92
CA CYS A 76 10.81 -3.83 -15.62
C CYS A 76 10.82 -2.58 -14.73
N ILE A 77 10.29 -2.69 -13.49
CA ILE A 77 10.28 -1.61 -12.50
C ILE A 77 11.70 -1.13 -12.18
N GLN A 78 12.66 -2.05 -12.01
CA GLN A 78 14.06 -1.70 -11.77
C GLN A 78 14.71 -0.95 -12.94
N SER A 79 14.34 -1.27 -14.18
CA SER A 79 14.80 -0.54 -15.37
C SER A 79 14.17 0.85 -15.44
N TYR A 80 12.85 0.92 -15.27
CA TYR A 80 12.10 2.18 -15.23
C TYR A 80 12.66 3.15 -14.19
N THR A 81 12.82 2.70 -12.94
CA THR A 81 13.36 3.55 -11.86
C THR A 81 14.81 4.00 -12.07
N ARG A 82 15.62 3.28 -12.87
CA ARG A 82 16.98 3.72 -13.22
C ARG A 82 16.98 4.83 -14.27
N ARG A 83 16.01 4.78 -15.20
CA ARG A 83 15.92 5.68 -16.35
C ARG A 83 15.11 6.94 -16.04
N CYS A 84 14.04 6.78 -15.26
CA CYS A 84 12.99 7.78 -15.09
C CYS A 84 12.98 8.49 -13.74
N MET A 85 13.84 8.10 -12.80
CA MET A 85 13.89 8.71 -11.47
C MET A 85 15.31 9.18 -11.15
N ASP A 86 15.40 10.30 -10.44
CA ASP A 86 16.65 10.71 -9.82
C ASP A 86 17.04 9.79 -8.64
N LEU A 87 18.24 9.98 -8.10
CA LEU A 87 18.76 9.14 -7.02
C LEU A 87 17.88 9.16 -5.76
N GLN A 88 17.33 10.33 -5.40
CA GLN A 88 16.50 10.48 -4.21
C GLN A 88 15.14 9.81 -4.42
N GLN A 89 14.47 10.08 -5.54
CA GLN A 89 13.20 9.46 -5.93
C GLN A 89 13.33 7.94 -5.98
N ARG A 90 14.37 7.44 -6.64
CA ARG A 90 14.66 6.00 -6.73
C ARG A 90 14.90 5.37 -5.36
N ASN A 91 15.60 6.05 -4.46
CA ASN A 91 15.82 5.56 -3.10
C ASN A 91 14.51 5.47 -2.30
N GLN A 92 13.62 6.46 -2.42
CA GLN A 92 12.30 6.40 -1.77
C GLN A 92 11.45 5.29 -2.37
N PHE A 93 11.43 5.17 -3.71
CA PHE A 93 10.72 4.11 -4.39
C PHE A 93 11.23 2.71 -4.00
N ASN A 94 12.55 2.52 -3.93
CA ASN A 94 13.15 1.25 -3.54
C ASN A 94 12.78 0.84 -2.11
N LYS A 95 12.58 1.81 -1.19
CA LYS A 95 12.09 1.52 0.16
C LYS A 95 10.67 0.95 0.13
N LEU A 96 9.77 1.58 -0.64
CA LEU A 96 8.39 1.12 -0.81
C LEU A 96 8.31 -0.29 -1.41
N TYR A 97 9.13 -0.56 -2.44
CA TYR A 97 9.13 -1.85 -3.13
C TYR A 97 10.02 -2.91 -2.48
N HIS A 98 10.77 -2.58 -1.42
CA HIS A 98 11.70 -3.51 -0.79
C HIS A 98 11.00 -4.77 -0.28
N GLY A 99 9.87 -4.59 0.44
CA GLY A 99 9.08 -5.69 0.99
C GLY A 99 8.57 -6.64 -0.08
N THR A 100 7.94 -6.11 -1.13
CA THR A 100 7.45 -6.90 -2.27
C THR A 100 8.58 -7.63 -2.98
N ASN A 101 9.71 -6.96 -3.22
CA ASN A 101 10.87 -7.57 -3.86
C ASN A 101 11.47 -8.70 -3.00
N GLN A 102 11.46 -8.55 -1.67
CA GLN A 102 11.91 -9.59 -0.75
C GLN A 102 10.96 -10.78 -0.75
N PHE A 103 9.65 -10.54 -0.65
CA PHE A 103 8.64 -11.60 -0.74
C PHE A 103 8.77 -12.42 -2.02
N ILE A 104 8.90 -11.76 -3.18
CA ILE A 104 9.09 -12.44 -4.47
C ILE A 104 10.36 -13.30 -4.45
N ARG A 105 11.46 -12.83 -3.84
CA ARG A 105 12.69 -13.62 -3.72
C ARG A 105 12.49 -14.84 -2.83
N ASP A 106 11.89 -14.67 -1.65
CA ASP A 106 11.67 -15.73 -0.68
C ASP A 106 10.73 -16.82 -1.24
N LEU A 107 9.69 -16.41 -1.98
CA LEU A 107 8.72 -17.31 -2.59
C LEU A 107 9.27 -18.04 -3.82
N CYS A 108 10.02 -17.33 -4.67
CA CYS A 108 10.40 -17.84 -5.99
C CYS A 108 11.76 -18.54 -6.04
N ASN A 109 12.64 -18.27 -5.08
CA ASN A 109 13.92 -18.95 -4.98
C ASN A 109 13.78 -20.15 -4.04
N LYS A 110 14.44 -21.25 -4.38
CA LYS A 110 14.48 -22.41 -3.50
C LYS A 110 15.10 -22.03 -2.15
N GLY A 111 14.38 -22.34 -1.08
CA GLY A 111 14.76 -22.07 0.30
C GLY A 111 13.65 -22.43 1.26
N GLU A 112 13.89 -22.20 2.55
CA GLU A 112 12.98 -22.57 3.65
C GLU A 112 11.56 -22.03 3.45
N PHE A 113 11.42 -20.77 3.05
CA PHE A 113 10.10 -20.15 2.87
C PHE A 113 9.31 -20.78 1.71
N GLN A 114 9.96 -21.03 0.56
CA GLN A 114 9.32 -21.70 -0.58
C GLN A 114 8.95 -23.15 -0.23
N GLU A 115 9.80 -23.87 0.51
CA GLU A 115 9.54 -25.25 0.90
C GLU A 115 8.35 -25.34 1.88
N GLU A 116 8.29 -24.45 2.87
CA GLU A 116 7.16 -24.37 3.79
C GLU A 116 5.87 -23.92 3.07
N TYR A 117 5.98 -22.99 2.12
CA TYR A 117 4.87 -22.61 1.25
C TYR A 117 4.28 -23.82 0.50
N LEU A 118 5.12 -24.58 -0.20
CA LEU A 118 4.69 -25.74 -0.98
C LEU A 118 4.07 -26.84 -0.10
N LYS A 119 4.53 -26.98 1.14
CA LYS A 119 3.96 -27.90 2.14
C LYS A 119 2.54 -27.54 2.54
N HIS A 120 2.19 -26.25 2.59
CA HIS A 120 0.85 -25.77 2.98
C HIS A 120 -0.11 -25.52 1.81
N VAL A 121 0.32 -25.73 0.56
CA VAL A 121 -0.54 -25.67 -0.64
C VAL A 121 -1.88 -26.43 -0.47
N PRO A 122 -1.92 -27.67 0.07
CA PRO A 122 -3.19 -28.37 0.27
C PRO A 122 -4.13 -27.66 1.26
N CYS A 123 -3.58 -27.06 2.32
CA CYS A 123 -4.38 -26.31 3.29
C CYS A 123 -5.05 -25.13 2.61
N SER A 124 -4.29 -24.37 1.82
CA SER A 124 -4.83 -23.19 1.19
C SER A 124 -5.89 -23.48 0.15
N GLU A 125 -5.83 -24.64 -0.53
CA GLU A 125 -6.92 -25.10 -1.39
C GLU A 125 -8.19 -25.37 -0.57
N MET A 126 -8.06 -26.06 0.57
CA MET A 126 -9.20 -26.32 1.47
C MET A 126 -9.79 -25.04 2.08
N ALA A 127 -8.93 -24.10 2.45
CA ALA A 127 -9.29 -22.84 3.11
C ALA A 127 -9.60 -21.70 2.12
N LYS A 128 -9.56 -21.97 0.81
CA LYS A 128 -9.67 -20.96 -0.25
C LYS A 128 -10.83 -19.99 0.00
N LYS A 129 -12.06 -20.50 0.14
CA LYS A 129 -13.26 -19.68 0.34
C LYS A 129 -13.18 -18.77 1.57
N GLU A 130 -12.62 -19.26 2.68
CA GLU A 130 -12.46 -18.45 3.89
C GLU A 130 -11.43 -17.33 3.68
N PHE A 131 -10.34 -17.61 2.97
CA PHE A 131 -9.36 -16.58 2.61
C PHE A 131 -9.96 -15.51 1.70
N GLU A 132 -10.85 -15.88 0.77
CA GLU A 132 -11.58 -14.92 -0.09
C GLU A 132 -12.47 -13.98 0.75
N VAL A 133 -13.17 -14.53 1.75
CA VAL A 133 -13.96 -13.73 2.70
C VAL A 133 -13.07 -12.75 3.45
N CYS A 134 -11.93 -13.21 3.98
CA CYS A 134 -10.98 -12.35 4.68
C CYS A 134 -10.44 -11.21 3.80
N ALA A 135 -10.14 -11.49 2.52
CA ALA A 135 -9.60 -10.51 1.57
C ALA A 135 -10.62 -9.46 1.11
N THR A 136 -11.92 -9.72 1.26
CA THR A 136 -12.98 -8.85 0.73
C THR A 136 -12.95 -7.45 1.35
N ARG A 137 -12.82 -7.34 2.68
CA ARG A 137 -12.78 -6.04 3.36
C ARG A 137 -11.55 -5.20 2.99
N TYR A 138 -10.39 -5.86 2.85
CA TYR A 138 -9.18 -5.19 2.38
C TYR A 138 -9.36 -4.66 0.95
N LYS A 139 -9.94 -5.47 0.05
CA LYS A 139 -10.27 -5.04 -1.31
C LYS A 139 -11.17 -3.81 -1.34
N GLU A 140 -12.25 -3.82 -0.56
CA GLU A 140 -13.20 -2.70 -0.48
C GLU A 140 -12.52 -1.42 0.02
N THR A 141 -11.67 -1.55 1.04
CA THR A 141 -10.86 -0.44 1.57
C THR A 141 -9.97 0.16 0.48
N MET A 142 -9.26 -0.68 -0.28
CA MET A 142 -8.39 -0.22 -1.36
C MET A 142 -9.16 0.43 -2.52
N VAL A 143 -10.40 0.02 -2.78
CA VAL A 143 -11.27 0.65 -3.79
C VAL A 143 -11.76 2.01 -3.32
N PHE A 144 -12.22 2.11 -2.07
CA PHE A 144 -12.70 3.36 -1.46
C PHE A 144 -11.62 4.46 -1.45
N LEU A 145 -10.37 4.08 -1.17
CA LEU A 145 -9.25 5.01 -1.08
C LEU A 145 -8.63 5.40 -2.42
N LYS A 146 -9.08 4.83 -3.55
CA LYS A 146 -8.60 5.25 -4.87
C LYS A 146 -9.03 6.71 -5.11
N PRO A 147 -8.09 7.62 -5.42
CA PRO A 147 -8.42 9.01 -5.69
C PRO A 147 -9.32 9.11 -6.93
N ASN A 148 -10.53 9.64 -6.75
CA ASN A 148 -11.53 9.75 -7.81
C ASN A 148 -11.29 11.06 -8.57
N LYS A 149 -10.93 10.98 -9.86
CA LYS A 149 -10.60 12.16 -10.68
C LYS A 149 -11.77 13.14 -10.89
N ASN A 150 -12.99 12.73 -10.54
CA ASN A 150 -14.24 13.47 -10.76
C ASN A 150 -14.91 13.98 -9.47
N GLN A 151 -14.27 13.88 -8.30
CA GLN A 151 -14.84 14.37 -7.04
C GLN A 151 -14.29 15.78 -6.73
N GLU A 152 -15.14 16.80 -6.90
CA GLU A 152 -14.85 18.20 -6.55
C GLU A 152 -14.82 18.45 -5.03
N ASN A 153 -15.12 17.44 -4.21
CA ASN A 153 -14.99 17.51 -2.76
C ASN A 153 -14.49 16.15 -2.23
N PRO A 154 -13.24 16.03 -1.75
CA PRO A 154 -12.77 14.80 -1.14
C PRO A 154 -13.40 14.67 0.25
N GLU A 155 -14.49 13.91 0.36
CA GLU A 155 -14.93 13.33 1.64
C GLU A 155 -14.01 12.18 2.09
N ASN A 156 -12.86 11.99 1.43
CA ASN A 156 -11.84 11.05 1.85
C ASN A 156 -11.02 11.72 2.96
N GLY A 157 -11.00 11.10 4.14
CA GLY A 157 -10.34 11.62 5.35
C GLY A 157 -8.89 12.03 5.14
N THR A 158 -8.29 12.60 6.18
CA THR A 158 -6.89 13.01 6.17
C THR A 158 -5.97 11.87 5.73
N LEU A 159 -4.80 12.17 5.16
CA LEU A 159 -3.81 11.16 4.77
C LEU A 159 -3.53 10.16 5.91
N ASN A 160 -3.51 10.63 7.16
CA ASN A 160 -3.30 9.81 8.34
C ASN A 160 -4.49 8.87 8.64
N GLU A 161 -5.72 9.32 8.42
CA GLU A 161 -6.92 8.47 8.53
C GLU A 161 -6.93 7.39 7.45
N ASN A 162 -6.59 7.74 6.20
CA ASN A 162 -6.51 6.74 5.12
C ASN A 162 -5.42 5.68 5.41
N ILE A 163 -4.27 6.10 5.94
CA ILE A 163 -3.22 5.18 6.38
C ILE A 163 -3.75 4.29 7.50
N LYS A 164 -4.40 4.85 8.53
CA LYS A 164 -5.02 4.10 9.63
C LYS A 164 -5.98 3.04 9.10
N THR A 165 -6.91 3.40 8.22
CA THR A 165 -7.89 2.47 7.63
C THR A 165 -7.20 1.35 6.87
N ILE A 166 -6.19 1.64 6.04
CA ILE A 166 -5.39 0.61 5.33
C ILE A 166 -4.73 -0.35 6.33
N CYS A 167 -4.05 0.20 7.33
CA CYS A 167 -3.32 -0.60 8.33
C CYS A 167 -4.25 -1.51 9.13
N CYS A 168 -5.42 -1.02 9.53
CA CYS A 168 -6.40 -1.82 10.26
C CYS A 168 -7.00 -2.93 9.39
N SER A 169 -7.33 -2.64 8.13
CA SER A 169 -7.81 -3.65 7.18
C SER A 169 -6.77 -4.74 6.89
N ILE A 170 -5.47 -4.40 6.90
CA ILE A 170 -4.39 -5.39 6.78
C ILE A 170 -4.32 -6.29 8.01
N ASN A 171 -4.37 -5.72 9.23
CA ASN A 171 -4.32 -6.50 10.46
C ASN A 171 -5.49 -7.48 10.54
N GLU A 172 -6.69 -7.03 10.17
CA GLU A 172 -7.88 -7.87 10.14
C GLU A 172 -7.76 -9.01 9.13
N LEU A 173 -7.20 -8.74 7.95
CA LEU A 173 -6.92 -9.77 6.96
C LEU A 173 -5.96 -10.83 7.52
N VAL A 174 -4.85 -10.42 8.15
CA VAL A 174 -3.87 -11.34 8.76
C VAL A 174 -4.53 -12.21 9.82
N ASP A 175 -5.31 -11.62 10.73
CA ASP A 175 -5.97 -12.33 11.83
C ASP A 175 -7.07 -13.28 11.33
N CYS A 176 -7.89 -12.82 10.38
CA CYS A 176 -8.94 -13.62 9.76
C CYS A 176 -8.36 -14.84 9.04
N SER A 177 -7.34 -14.64 8.20
CA SER A 177 -6.69 -15.74 7.46
C SER A 177 -6.01 -16.73 8.40
N GLU A 178 -5.33 -16.26 9.44
CA GLU A 178 -4.71 -17.15 10.42
C GLU A 178 -5.74 -17.99 11.18
N MET A 179 -6.85 -17.38 11.61
CA MET A 179 -7.94 -18.10 12.29
C MET A 179 -8.61 -19.12 11.37
N ALA A 180 -8.83 -18.79 10.09
CA ALA A 180 -9.38 -19.71 9.10
C ALA A 180 -8.47 -20.93 8.91
N ALA A 181 -7.17 -20.71 8.67
CA ALA A 181 -6.18 -21.78 8.55
C ALA A 181 -6.10 -22.64 9.82
N ARG A 182 -6.17 -22.02 11.01
CA ARG A 182 -6.19 -22.75 12.29
C ARG A 182 -7.38 -23.71 12.39
N ARG A 183 -8.58 -23.26 12.01
CA ARG A 183 -9.80 -24.06 12.09
C ARG A 183 -9.82 -25.20 11.08
N ILE A 184 -9.30 -24.98 9.87
CA ILE A 184 -9.39 -25.94 8.76
C ILE A 184 -8.22 -26.93 8.77
N CYS A 185 -7.01 -26.46 9.06
CA CYS A 185 -5.76 -27.20 8.84
C CYS A 185 -4.90 -27.38 10.10
N GLY A 186 -5.18 -26.64 11.17
CA GLY A 186 -4.44 -26.70 12.43
C GLY A 186 -3.38 -25.61 12.61
N ASN A 187 -2.67 -25.68 13.74
CA ASN A 187 -1.84 -24.58 14.24
C ASN A 187 -0.58 -24.28 13.39
N GLU A 188 0.02 -25.30 12.78
CA GLU A 188 1.22 -25.12 11.96
C GLU A 188 0.90 -24.32 10.69
N ALA A 189 -0.15 -24.73 9.98
CA ALA A 189 -0.68 -23.99 8.83
C ALA A 189 -1.10 -22.58 9.21
N ALA A 190 -1.76 -22.40 10.37
CA ALA A 190 -2.14 -21.09 10.88
C ALA A 190 -0.93 -20.15 11.03
N LYS A 191 0.14 -20.63 11.67
CA LYS A 191 1.37 -19.86 11.87
C LYS A 191 1.98 -19.43 10.53
N PHE A 192 2.08 -20.38 9.59
CA PHE A 192 2.59 -20.09 8.26
C PHE A 192 1.68 -19.11 7.50
N THR A 193 0.35 -19.25 7.58
CA THR A 193 -0.60 -18.32 6.96
C THR A 193 -0.43 -16.90 7.49
N ARG A 194 -0.25 -16.69 8.80
CA ARG A 194 0.07 -15.34 9.31
C ARG A 194 1.36 -14.81 8.68
N GLU A 195 2.42 -15.60 8.67
CA GLU A 195 3.71 -15.16 8.07
C GLU A 195 3.57 -14.82 6.59
N LEU A 196 2.83 -15.64 5.83
CA LEU A 196 2.57 -15.46 4.41
C LEU A 196 1.83 -14.15 4.13
N VAL A 197 0.71 -13.92 4.82
CA VAL A 197 -0.13 -12.72 4.63
C VAL A 197 0.60 -11.46 5.13
N ASP A 198 1.34 -11.56 6.24
CA ASP A 198 2.13 -10.45 6.78
C ASP A 198 3.29 -10.07 5.83
N LYS A 199 4.09 -11.04 5.37
CA LYS A 199 5.16 -10.80 4.37
C LYS A 199 4.63 -10.18 3.09
N TYR A 200 3.42 -10.55 2.68
CA TYR A 200 2.77 -9.94 1.54
C TYR A 200 2.41 -8.45 1.81
N ALA A 201 1.79 -8.17 2.94
CA ALA A 201 1.35 -6.82 3.31
C ALA A 201 2.51 -5.87 3.68
N ASN A 202 3.67 -6.43 4.02
CA ASN A 202 4.90 -5.76 4.46
C ASN A 202 5.52 -4.72 3.52
N SER A 203 5.07 -4.60 2.27
CA SER A 203 5.51 -3.52 1.39
C SER A 203 5.11 -2.13 1.88
N LEU A 204 3.95 -2.01 2.54
CA LEU A 204 3.45 -0.76 3.12
C LEU A 204 3.44 -0.78 4.65
N THR A 205 3.17 -1.93 5.29
CA THR A 205 2.97 -1.97 6.75
C THR A 205 4.19 -1.60 7.58
N LYS A 206 5.39 -2.05 7.20
CA LYS A 206 6.59 -1.77 8.02
C LYS A 206 6.93 -0.28 8.10
N THR A 207 6.58 0.51 7.08
CA THR A 207 6.91 1.95 7.06
C THR A 207 5.76 2.81 7.56
N TYR A 208 4.52 2.45 7.22
CA TYR A 208 3.35 3.30 7.48
C TYR A 208 2.42 2.77 8.58
N CYS A 209 2.54 1.49 8.94
CA CYS A 209 1.64 0.84 9.90
C CYS A 209 2.29 0.49 11.24
N GLU A 210 3.59 0.77 11.43
CA GLU A 210 4.32 0.37 12.65
C GLU A 210 3.63 0.88 13.93
N ASP A 211 3.19 2.15 13.95
CA ASP A 211 2.47 2.74 15.08
C ASP A 211 1.10 2.08 15.35
N PHE A 212 0.43 1.60 14.30
CA PHE A 212 -0.89 0.96 14.40
C PHE A 212 -0.78 -0.51 14.81
N THR A 213 0.29 -1.20 14.43
CA THR A 213 0.58 -2.58 14.86
C THR A 213 0.93 -2.67 16.34
N ARG A 214 1.56 -1.62 16.91
CA ARG A 214 1.98 -1.58 18.32
C ARG A 214 0.83 -1.29 19.29
N ASN A 215 -0.25 -0.68 18.83
CA ASN A 215 -1.42 -0.34 19.63
C ASN A 215 -2.73 -0.74 18.92
N PRO A 216 -3.13 -2.02 19.01
CA PRO A 216 -4.32 -2.54 18.33
C PRO A 216 -5.63 -1.88 18.78
N GLY A 217 -5.63 -1.16 19.90
CA GLY A 217 -6.77 -0.35 20.35
C GLY A 217 -7.15 0.77 19.36
N ILE A 218 -6.18 1.28 18.58
CA ILE A 218 -6.39 2.36 17.60
C ILE A 218 -7.36 1.91 16.50
N CYS A 219 -7.38 0.63 16.14
CA CYS A 219 -8.29 0.07 15.13
C CYS A 219 -9.71 -0.20 15.65
N ARG A 220 -9.98 -0.05 16.94
CA ARG A 220 -11.31 -0.33 17.54
C ARG A 220 -12.29 0.85 17.50
N ASP A 221 -11.85 2.04 17.11
CA ASP A 221 -12.67 3.27 17.22
C ASP A 221 -13.75 3.42 16.13
N GLU A 222 -13.74 2.63 15.06
CA GLU A 222 -14.71 2.77 13.95
C GLU A 222 -16.06 2.05 14.19
N ALA A 223 -16.20 1.25 15.24
CA ALA A 223 -17.46 0.51 15.48
C ALA A 223 -18.55 1.33 16.19
N ARG A 224 -18.33 2.61 16.54
CA ARG A 224 -19.28 3.37 17.38
C ARG A 224 -20.16 4.39 16.65
N ASN A 225 -19.93 4.69 15.38
CA ASN A 225 -20.64 5.78 14.67
C ASN A 225 -21.54 5.34 13.50
N GLY A 226 -22.02 4.10 13.51
CA GLY A 226 -22.87 3.54 12.43
C GLY A 226 -24.16 2.85 12.89
N GLY A 227 -24.82 3.35 13.94
CA GLY A 227 -26.13 2.84 14.37
C GLY A 227 -27.26 3.85 14.06
N PRO A 228 -28.39 3.43 13.46
CA PRO A 228 -29.54 4.31 13.24
C PRO A 228 -30.24 4.62 14.58
N GLY A 229 -30.94 5.76 14.62
CA GLY A 229 -31.39 6.46 15.82
C GLY A 229 -32.07 5.64 16.90
N ASP A 230 -31.86 6.09 18.15
CA ASP A 230 -32.85 5.93 19.20
C ASP A 230 -33.11 7.31 19.83
N LEU A 231 -34.24 7.89 19.43
CA LEU A 231 -34.72 9.19 19.90
C LEU A 231 -36.10 9.00 20.52
N GLN A 232 -36.18 8.32 21.66
CA GLN A 232 -37.35 8.29 22.57
C GLN A 232 -36.91 7.50 23.83
N GLN A 233 -37.22 7.78 25.11
CA GLN A 233 -38.20 8.64 25.76
C GLN A 233 -37.91 8.67 27.29
N THR A 234 -38.09 9.84 27.94
CA THR A 234 -38.48 10.07 29.37
C THR A 234 -37.56 9.58 30.51
N SER A 235 -37.58 10.09 31.74
CA SER A 235 -37.92 11.36 32.42
C SER A 235 -37.60 11.09 33.90
N LEU A 236 -37.23 12.12 34.66
CA LEU A 236 -37.34 12.22 36.13
C LEU A 236 -36.44 11.29 36.99
N VAL A 237 -35.35 11.86 37.54
CA VAL A 237 -34.96 11.62 38.94
C VAL A 237 -34.53 12.95 39.59
N LEU A 238 -35.50 13.49 40.32
CA LEU A 238 -35.44 14.27 41.56
C LEU A 238 -34.17 15.01 41.99
N LEU A 239 -34.36 16.33 42.10
CA LEU A 239 -33.96 17.22 43.20
C LEU A 239 -33.53 16.52 44.51
N MET A 240 -32.32 16.82 44.96
CA MET A 240 -32.01 16.91 46.40
C MET A 240 -31.16 18.16 46.64
N THR A 241 -31.85 19.24 47.00
CA THR A 241 -31.29 20.36 47.76
C THR A 241 -31.00 19.87 49.18
N MET A 242 -29.76 19.99 49.66
CA MET A 242 -29.49 20.17 51.10
C MET A 242 -28.22 21.01 51.31
N THR A 243 -28.48 22.28 51.55
CA THR A 243 -27.64 23.25 52.25
C THR A 243 -26.89 22.66 53.44
N LEU A 244 -25.63 23.09 53.66
CA LEU A 244 -25.14 23.77 54.89
C LEU A 244 -23.60 23.76 54.97
N VAL A 245 -23.08 24.68 55.81
CA VAL A 245 -21.73 24.77 56.42
C VAL A 245 -20.77 25.79 55.74
N PRO A 246 -20.09 26.70 56.48
CA PRO A 246 -20.53 28.10 56.64
C PRO A 246 -19.40 29.15 56.50
N LEU A 247 -19.81 30.43 56.61
CA LEU A 247 -19.10 31.59 57.18
C LEU A 247 -17.59 31.44 57.51
N LEU A 248 -16.76 32.21 56.78
CA LEU A 248 -15.61 32.86 57.40
C LEU A 248 -15.75 34.40 57.30
N VAL A 249 -15.75 34.94 58.51
CA VAL A 249 -15.82 36.32 58.98
C VAL A 249 -14.89 37.30 58.26
N SER A 250 -15.51 38.34 57.72
CA SER A 250 -15.24 39.77 57.89
C SER A 250 -13.84 40.29 58.28
N SER A 251 -13.50 41.41 57.62
CA SER A 251 -12.82 42.60 58.16
C SER A 251 -11.29 42.70 58.09
N SER A 252 -10.82 43.40 57.06
CA SER A 252 -10.15 44.73 57.11
C SER A 252 -9.26 44.88 55.85
N ARG A 253 -9.06 46.03 55.19
CA ARG A 253 -9.02 47.41 55.68
C ARG A 253 -9.00 48.39 54.48
N SER A 254 -9.76 49.47 54.62
CA SER A 254 -9.49 50.86 54.23
C SER A 254 -9.05 51.22 52.81
N SER A 255 -9.96 51.95 52.15
CA SER A 255 -9.71 53.12 51.31
C SER A 255 -8.49 53.94 51.75
N ARG A 256 -7.53 54.13 50.84
CA ARG A 256 -6.82 55.37 50.51
C ARG A 256 -6.41 55.29 49.04
#